data_AF-F2U1M6-F1
#
_entry.id   AF-F2U1M6-F1
#
_cell.length_a   1.000
_cell.length_b   1.000
_cell.length_c   1.000
_cell.angle_alpha   90.00
_cell.angle_beta   90.00
_cell.angle_gamma   90.00
#
_symmetry.space_group_name_H-M   'P 1'
#
loop_
_entity.id
_entity.type
_entity.pdbx_description
1 polymer ?
#
loop_
_entity_poly.entity_id
_entity_poly.type
_entity_poly.pdbx_seq_one_letter_code
_entity_poly.pdbx_strand_id
1 'polypeptide(L)'
;MRSQALSLYRRMLREAQGFVSYNVRSYAVRRVREGFRQAKGEADPAVLENMFSKAKEDLEMLKRQRVVYQLYAHPSGSMLG
;
A
#
# COMPACT_ATOMS: atom_id res chain seq x y z
N MET A 1 10.99 -16.89 -3.62
CA MET A 1 10.69 -15.48 -3.27
C MET A 1 10.02 -14.66 -4.38
N ARG A 2 10.49 -14.69 -5.64
CA ARG A 2 9.96 -13.81 -6.72
C ARG A 2 8.44 -13.86 -6.92
N SER A 3 7.83 -15.05 -6.95
CA SER A 3 6.38 -15.21 -7.10
C SER A 3 5.59 -14.60 -5.94
N GLN A 4 6.05 -14.81 -4.71
CA GLN A 4 5.44 -14.24 -3.50
C GLN A 4 5.58 -12.72 -3.47
N ALA A 5 6.74 -12.17 -3.88
CA ALA A 5 6.94 -10.73 -4.03
C ALA A 5 5.98 -10.12 -5.06
N LEU A 6 5.78 -10.76 -6.21
CA LEU A 6 4.82 -10.30 -7.23
C LEU A 6 3.36 -10.36 -6.73
N SER A 7 3.01 -11.41 -5.98
CA SER A 7 1.69 -11.51 -5.36
C SER A 7 1.46 -10.39 -4.33
N LEU A 8 2.44 -10.15 -3.47
CA LEU A 8 2.41 -9.08 -2.48
C LEU A 8 2.32 -7.70 -3.14
N TYR A 9 3.12 -7.43 -4.16
CA TYR A 9 3.07 -6.21 -4.95
C TYR A 9 1.67 -5.93 -5.50
N ARG A 10 1.06 -6.93 -6.14
CA ARG A 10 -0.31 -6.80 -6.70
C ARG A 10 -1.35 -6.54 -5.60
N ARG A 11 -1.22 -7.19 -4.44
CA ARG A 11 -2.10 -6.94 -3.27
C ARG A 11 -1.96 -5.52 -2.76
N MET A 12 -0.73 -5.04 -2.56
CA MET A 12 -0.47 -3.67 -2.10
C MET A 12 -0.98 -2.62 -3.09
N LEU A 13 -0.81 -2.84 -4.40
CA LEU A 13 -1.38 -1.95 -5.42
C LEU A 13 -2.90 -1.90 -5.35
N ARG A 14 -3.58 -3.04 -5.15
CA ARG A 14 -5.04 -3.05 -5.01
C ARG A 14 -5.50 -2.27 -3.78
N GLU A 15 -4.84 -2.43 -2.64
CA GLU A 15 -5.19 -1.65 -1.44
C GLU A 15 -4.91 -0.16 -1.63
N ALA A 16 -3.77 0.19 -2.23
CA ALA A 16 -3.40 1.57 -2.52
C ALA A 16 -4.39 2.26 -3.50
N GLN A 17 -4.96 1.52 -4.46
CA GLN A 17 -6.00 2.02 -5.36
C GLN A 17 -7.34 2.25 -4.66
N GLY A 18 -7.58 1.61 -3.51
CA GLY A 18 -8.82 1.70 -2.78
C GLY A 18 -8.99 2.94 -1.90
N PHE A 19 -7.98 3.83 -1.83
CA PHE A 19 -8.09 5.10 -1.13
C PHE A 19 -9.00 6.06 -1.89
N VAL A 20 -9.94 6.66 -1.17
CA VAL A 20 -10.93 7.62 -1.70
C VAL A 20 -10.28 8.93 -2.17
N SER A 21 -9.37 9.50 -1.36
CA SER A 21 -8.62 10.71 -1.72
C SER A 21 -7.63 10.43 -2.86
N TYR A 22 -7.70 11.23 -3.93
CA TYR A 22 -6.81 11.11 -5.09
C TYR A 22 -5.34 11.28 -4.71
N ASN A 23 -5.00 12.29 -3.91
CA ASN A 23 -3.62 12.57 -3.52
C ASN A 23 -3.02 11.43 -2.70
N VAL A 24 -3.83 10.83 -1.82
CA VAL A 24 -3.39 9.71 -0.98
C VAL A 24 -3.25 8.45 -1.82
N ARG A 25 -4.20 8.17 -2.70
CA ARG A 25 -4.15 7.07 -3.66
C ARG A 25 -2.92 7.15 -4.56
N SER A 26 -2.67 8.30 -5.17
CA SER A 26 -1.54 8.50 -6.08
C SER A 26 -0.20 8.35 -5.35
N TYR A 27 -0.09 8.91 -4.14
CA TYR A 27 1.09 8.75 -3.28
C TYR A 27 1.32 7.29 -2.88
N ALA A 28 0.30 6.60 -2.38
CA ALA A 28 0.41 5.21 -1.94
C ALA A 28 0.84 4.28 -3.09
N VAL A 29 0.23 4.44 -4.27
CA VAL A 29 0.61 3.67 -5.48
C VAL A 29 2.06 3.95 -5.88
N ARG A 30 2.49 5.22 -5.85
CA ARG A 30 3.86 5.60 -6.16
C ARG A 30 4.85 4.98 -5.17
N ARG A 31 4.57 5.06 -3.86
CA ARG A 31 5.43 4.52 -2.79
C ARG A 31 5.59 3.00 -2.89
N VAL A 32 4.52 2.27 -3.20
CA VAL A 32 4.56 0.81 -3.45
C VAL A 32 5.43 0.51 -4.67
N ARG A 33 5.24 1.24 -5.78
CA ARG A 33 6.08 1.06 -6.99
C ARG A 33 7.56 1.32 -6.72
N GLU A 34 7.87 2.39 -6.01
CA GLU A 34 9.25 2.75 -5.64
C GLU A 34 9.91 1.68 -4.78
N GLY A 35 9.22 1.18 -3.75
CA GLY A 35 9.76 0.13 -2.87
C GLY A 35 10.10 -1.16 -3.63
N PHE A 36 9.23 -1.62 -4.52
CA PHE A 36 9.49 -2.82 -5.32
C PHE A 36 10.52 -2.61 -6.44
N ARG A 37 10.69 -1.37 -6.93
CA ARG A 37 11.80 -1.03 -7.84
C ARG A 37 13.15 -1.05 -7.13
N GLN A 38 13.22 -0.51 -5.92
CA GLN A 38 14.44 -0.56 -5.09
C GLN A 38 14.81 -2.02 -4.81
N ALA A 39 13.85 -2.86 -4.41
CA ALA A 39 14.09 -4.29 -4.17
C ALA A 39 14.55 -5.06 -5.42
N LYS A 40 14.29 -4.56 -6.64
CA LYS A 40 14.80 -5.20 -7.87
C LYS A 40 16.31 -4.99 -8.06
N GLY A 41 16.86 -3.89 -7.53
CA GLY A 41 18.28 -3.56 -7.62
C GLY A 41 19.11 -4.10 -6.45
N GLU A 42 18.47 -4.68 -5.43
CA GLU A 42 19.13 -5.25 -4.26
C GLU A 42 19.61 -6.68 -4.55
N ALA A 43 20.85 -6.98 -4.14
CA ALA A 43 21.49 -8.28 -4.34
C ALA A 43 21.64 -9.07 -3.03
N ASP A 44 21.65 -8.39 -1.87
CA ASP A 44 21.76 -9.04 -0.57
C ASP A 44 20.45 -9.76 -0.21
N PRO A 45 20.47 -11.11 -0.08
CA PRO A 45 19.29 -11.89 0.28
C PRO A 45 18.69 -11.51 1.64
N ALA A 46 19.50 -11.14 2.63
CA ALA A 46 19.04 -10.76 3.96
C ALA A 46 18.29 -9.42 3.91
N VAL A 47 18.79 -8.47 3.12
CA VAL A 47 18.11 -7.19 2.88
C VAL A 47 16.79 -7.43 2.15
N LEU A 48 16.76 -8.28 1.12
CA LEU A 48 15.54 -8.63 0.41
C LEU A 48 14.48 -9.27 1.33
N GLU A 49 14.90 -10.14 2.24
CA GLU A 49 13.99 -10.77 3.20
C GLU A 49 13.41 -9.75 4.18
N ASN A 50 14.25 -8.83 4.68
CA ASN A 50 13.80 -7.72 5.52
C ASN A 50 12.83 -6.79 4.78
N MET A 51 13.13 -6.43 3.53
CA MET A 51 12.24 -5.62 2.69
C MET A 51 10.90 -6.33 2.45
N PHE A 52 10.92 -7.64 2.23
CA PHE A 52 9.71 -8.43 2.01
C PHE A 52 8.85 -8.54 3.28
N SER A 53 9.47 -8.73 4.44
CA SER A 53 8.79 -8.74 5.75
C SER A 53 8.17 -7.37 6.05
N LYS A 54 8.93 -6.29 5.85
CA LYS A 54 8.41 -4.92 5.97
C LYS A 54 7.24 -4.65 5.01
N ALA A 55 7.32 -5.12 3.77
CA ALA A 55 6.25 -4.95 2.81
C ALA A 55 4.94 -5.66 3.22
N LYS A 56 5.01 -6.77 3.98
CA LYS A 56 3.83 -7.42 4.56
C LYS A 56 3.21 -6.55 5.65
N GLU A 57 4.02 -5.97 6.53
CA GLU A 57 3.56 -5.05 7.57
C GLU A 57 2.92 -3.80 6.96
N ASP A 58 3.56 -3.23 5.93
CA ASP A 58 3.06 -2.07 5.19
C ASP A 58 1.72 -2.38 4.49
N LEU A 59 1.50 -3.61 4.02
CA LEU A 59 0.19 -4.02 3.47
C LEU A 59 -0.91 -3.93 4.53
N GLU A 60 -0.66 -4.42 5.75
CA GLU A 60 -1.64 -4.34 6.83
C GLU A 60 -1.85 -2.89 7.31
N MET A 61 -0.81 -2.04 7.22
CA MET A 61 -0.95 -0.61 7.44
C MET A 61 -1.83 0.06 6.37
N LEU A 62 -1.62 -0.23 5.09
CA LEU A 62 -2.41 0.31 3.99
C LEU A 62 -3.91 -0.03 4.15
N LYS A 63 -4.23 -1.28 4.52
CA LYS A 63 -5.61 -1.69 4.79
C LYS A 63 -6.25 -0.86 5.91
N ARG A 64 -5.56 -0.71 7.04
CA ARG A 64 -6.05 0.10 8.18
C ARG A 64 -6.24 1.55 7.79
N GLN A 65 -5.26 2.15 7.13
CA GLN A 65 -5.33 3.53 6.67
C GLN A 65 -6.49 3.73 5.70
N ARG A 66 -6.72 2.81 4.76
CA ARG A 66 -7.83 2.91 3.81
C ARG A 66 -9.18 3.03 4.52
N VAL A 67 -9.41 2.22 5.57
CA VAL A 67 -10.64 2.30 6.38
C VAL A 67 -10.75 3.66 7.07
N VAL A 68 -9.67 4.14 7.68
CA VAL A 68 -9.65 5.47 8.32
C VAL A 68 -9.99 6.58 7.31
N TYR A 69 -9.34 6.57 6.14
CA TYR A 69 -9.61 7.56 5.10
C TYR A 69 -11.05 7.49 4.58
N GLN A 70 -11.65 6.30 4.48
CA GLN A 70 -13.06 6.17 4.12
C GLN A 70 -13.98 6.79 5.19
N LEU A 71 -13.72 6.51 6.47
CA LEU A 71 -14.52 7.06 7.57
C LEU A 71 -14.51 8.59 7.62
N TYR A 72 -13.37 9.23 7.32
CA TYR A 72 -13.24 10.70 7.36
C TYR A 72 -13.53 11.39 6.02
N ALA A 73 -13.52 10.67 4.89
CA ALA A 73 -13.88 11.23 3.59
C ALA A 73 -15.39 11.22 3.32
N HIS A 74 -16.13 10.35 4.01
CA HIS A 74 -17.57 10.49 4.10
C HIS A 74 -17.86 11.56 5.17
N PRO A 75 -18.36 12.75 4.81
CA PRO A 75 -18.86 13.65 5.83
C PRO A 75 -20.05 12.96 6.48
N SER A 76 -19.98 12.77 7.79
CA SER A 76 -21.17 12.66 8.63
C SER A 76 -21.99 13.93 8.41
N GLY A 77 -22.87 13.90 7.41
CA GLY A 77 -23.43 15.13 6.84
C GLY A 77 -24.54 14.90 5.82
N SER A 78 -25.37 13.88 6.00
CA SER A 78 -26.79 13.98 5.61
C SER A 78 -27.59 14.47 6.81
N MET A 79 -27.27 15.67 7.29
CA MET A 79 -28.22 16.49 8.03
C MET A 79 -28.43 17.72 7.17
N LEU A 80 -29.42 17.63 6.28
CA LEU A 80 -30.15 18.68 5.58
C LEU A 80 -30.86 18.00 4.41
N GLY A 81 -32.03 17.45 4.71
CA GLY A 81 -33.01 16.88 3.78
C GLY A 81 -34.36 16.92 4.46
#